data_AF-A0A1L3NEX6-F1
#
_entry.id   AF-A0A1L3NEX6-F1
#
_cell.length_a   1.000
_cell.length_b   1.000
_cell.length_c   1.000
_cell.angle_alpha   90.00
_cell.angle_beta   90.00
_cell.angle_gamma   90.00
#
_symmetry.space_group_name_H-M   'P 1'
#
loop_
_entity.id
_entity.type
_entity.pdbx_description
1 polymer ?
#
loop_
_entity_poly.entity_id
_entity_poly.type
_entity_poly.pdbx_seq_one_letter_code
_entity_poly.pdbx_strand_id
1 'polypeptide(L)'
;MSNLYKFYLKMHIGAPSVPCVKEGEFVERGQVIAEPNGLGARIHSSVSGKVFKITNKEILVEASENQSEDFVKIKECDSILDTVYEAGIVGAGGAGFPTHVKLKADIPEGYIIANCAECEPTLHHNIYLAENDPELIIKGIKYAMKATNAKKAYIGIKGKRKKAIEVLKEHLKNEENIQIKEVVDIYPSGEERALIHSIFGEWLAPTQIPIEANCVVLNVETLANITRAVEERKPVVDKDITLMGKLKKGIGPHVFLQEPIGKSMKDMIETCGGIDGQYGEIIIGGPHTGLPEDIEKSVITKVSGGATVTIELPEYKGPVGLLVCACAGDEDRLKDIASKMKSEVVAITKCKNVVEVRGTYKCKTPGKCPGQAGAVMYLKSKGAKRIIIANCSDCSNTVMGIAPKMKLPVYHQTDHVLRTVDYKLTRRLPKEKLHK
;
A
#
# COMPACT_ATOMS: atom_id res chain seq x y z
N MET A 1 -8.80 -12.23 23.01
CA MET A 1 -8.15 -11.14 22.28
C MET A 1 -7.27 -10.40 23.26
N SER A 2 -6.13 -9.87 22.81
CA SER A 2 -5.26 -9.10 23.70
C SER A 2 -5.89 -7.73 23.96
N ASN A 3 -5.93 -7.30 25.22
CA ASN A 3 -6.36 -5.94 25.56
C ASN A 3 -5.24 -4.91 25.33
N LEU A 4 -4.08 -5.33 24.81
CA LEU A 4 -2.92 -4.46 24.62
C LEU A 4 -2.83 -3.97 23.17
N TYR A 5 -2.95 -2.66 22.98
CA TYR A 5 -2.80 -1.98 21.71
C TYR A 5 -1.39 -1.39 21.59
N LYS A 6 -0.79 -1.53 20.40
CA LYS A 6 0.57 -1.07 20.14
C LYS A 6 0.60 -0.01 19.05
N PHE A 7 1.12 1.16 19.38
CA PHE A 7 1.30 2.26 18.45
C PHE A 7 2.78 2.48 18.17
N TYR A 8 3.26 2.02 17.01
CA TYR A 8 4.60 2.36 16.53
C TYR A 8 4.76 3.88 16.38
N LEU A 9 5.90 4.41 16.81
CA LEU A 9 6.26 5.82 16.62
C LEU A 9 6.65 6.13 15.16
N LYS A 10 6.98 5.09 14.37
CA LYS A 10 7.29 5.21 12.94
C LYS A 10 6.12 4.66 12.11
N MET A 11 5.11 5.48 11.88
CA MET A 11 3.97 5.18 10.97
C MET A 11 3.92 6.08 9.72
N HIS A 12 5.05 6.71 9.40
CA HIS A 12 5.20 7.61 8.27
C HIS A 12 6.67 7.65 7.79
N ILE A 13 6.90 8.31 6.65
CA ILE A 13 8.22 8.30 6.01
C ILE A 13 9.32 9.05 6.79
N GLY A 14 8.99 10.15 7.47
CA GLY A 14 9.98 10.92 8.26
C GLY A 14 10.26 10.32 9.64
N ALA A 15 11.09 10.94 10.47
CA ALA A 15 11.63 10.36 11.71
C ALA A 15 10.54 9.86 12.68
N PRO A 16 10.81 8.87 13.56
CA PRO A 16 9.83 8.44 14.55
C PRO A 16 9.25 9.62 15.35
N SER A 17 7.94 9.62 15.57
CA SER A 17 7.24 10.60 16.40
C SER A 17 7.70 10.51 17.86
N VAL A 18 7.54 11.62 18.59
CA VAL A 18 7.89 11.74 20.00
C VAL A 18 6.62 11.59 20.84
N PRO A 19 6.56 10.64 21.79
CA PRO A 19 5.43 10.51 22.71
C PRO A 19 5.15 11.83 23.45
N CYS A 20 3.88 12.19 23.57
CA CYS A 20 3.43 13.36 24.33
C CYS A 20 2.58 13.00 25.56
N VAL A 21 2.51 11.72 25.89
CA VAL A 21 1.85 11.13 27.08
C VAL A 21 2.87 10.43 27.96
N LYS A 22 2.48 10.07 29.19
CA LYS A 22 3.35 9.39 30.17
C LYS A 22 2.85 7.98 30.50
N GLU A 23 3.76 7.10 30.91
CA GLU A 23 3.37 5.79 31.46
C GLU A 23 2.46 5.98 32.68
N GLY A 24 1.38 5.19 32.74
CA GLY A 24 0.35 5.28 33.76
C GLY A 24 -0.76 6.29 33.48
N GLU A 25 -0.60 7.17 32.49
CA GLU A 25 -1.62 8.13 32.06
C GLU A 25 -2.82 7.41 31.42
N PHE A 26 -4.03 7.91 31.68
CA PHE A 26 -5.22 7.47 30.96
C PHE A 26 -5.38 8.31 29.70
N VAL A 27 -5.58 7.65 28.56
CA VAL A 27 -5.81 8.29 27.28
C VAL A 27 -7.19 7.91 26.76
N GLU A 28 -7.85 8.83 26.07
CA GLU A 28 -9.11 8.59 25.39
C GLU A 28 -8.91 8.23 23.90
N ARG A 29 -9.83 7.46 23.32
CA ARG A 29 -9.87 7.24 21.87
C ARG A 29 -9.94 8.60 21.16
N GLY A 30 -9.07 8.82 20.19
CA GLY A 30 -8.90 10.10 19.48
C GLY A 30 -7.88 11.05 20.10
N GLN A 31 -7.44 10.84 21.35
CA GLN A 31 -6.43 11.71 21.97
C GLN A 31 -5.07 11.56 21.27
N VAL A 32 -4.39 12.69 21.05
CA VAL A 32 -3.00 12.71 20.54
C VAL A 32 -2.07 12.07 21.58
N ILE A 33 -1.29 11.07 21.15
CA ILE A 33 -0.32 10.36 22.01
C ILE A 33 1.14 10.52 21.54
N ALA A 34 1.36 10.95 20.30
CA ALA A 34 2.70 11.33 19.84
C ALA A 34 2.65 12.43 18.76
N GLU A 35 3.63 13.33 18.83
CA GLU A 35 3.84 14.44 17.90
C GLU A 35 4.96 14.12 16.90
N PRO A 36 4.85 14.52 15.62
CA PRO A 36 5.91 14.26 14.66
C PRO A 36 7.18 15.05 14.96
N ASN A 37 8.34 14.43 14.76
CA ASN A 37 9.64 15.11 14.81
C ASN A 37 10.05 15.55 13.39
N GLY A 38 9.65 16.76 12.99
CA GLY A 38 9.86 17.27 11.65
C GLY A 38 8.83 16.73 10.64
N LEU A 39 9.28 16.13 9.53
CA LEU A 39 8.38 15.54 8.54
C LEU A 39 7.63 14.36 9.16
N GLY A 40 6.31 14.46 9.34
CA GLY A 40 5.54 13.39 9.94
C GLY A 40 4.07 13.71 10.09
N ALA A 41 3.36 12.91 10.87
CA ALA A 41 1.98 13.15 11.23
C ALA A 41 1.74 12.71 12.68
N ARG A 42 0.79 13.36 13.34
CA ARG A 42 0.41 12.98 14.71
C ARG A 42 -0.10 11.56 14.81
N ILE A 43 0.10 10.96 15.96
CA ILE A 43 -0.44 9.64 16.30
C ILE A 43 -1.49 9.85 17.39
N HIS A 44 -2.66 9.26 17.18
CA HIS A 44 -3.78 9.31 18.11
C HIS A 44 -4.02 7.91 18.67
N SER A 45 -4.46 7.81 19.92
CA SER A 45 -4.91 6.54 20.47
C SER A 45 -6.19 6.11 19.78
N SER A 46 -6.27 4.86 19.34
CA SER A 46 -7.51 4.28 18.80
C SER A 46 -8.40 3.64 19.87
N VAL A 47 -7.98 3.68 21.13
CA VAL A 47 -8.71 3.09 22.26
C VAL A 47 -8.62 4.01 23.46
N SER A 48 -9.62 3.92 24.33
CA SER A 48 -9.54 4.52 25.67
C SER A 48 -8.89 3.52 26.62
N GLY A 49 -7.91 3.94 27.40
CA GLY A 49 -7.16 3.01 28.24
C GLY A 49 -5.97 3.63 28.93
N LYS A 50 -5.19 2.79 29.62
CA LYS A 50 -4.01 3.21 30.36
C LYS A 50 -2.76 3.00 29.53
N VAL A 51 -1.90 4.02 29.44
CA VAL A 51 -0.58 3.89 28.83
C VAL A 51 0.24 2.95 29.69
N PHE A 52 0.45 1.73 29.20
CA PHE A 52 1.14 0.67 29.91
C PHE A 52 2.65 0.84 29.85
N LYS A 53 3.19 1.18 28.67
CA LYS A 53 4.63 1.31 28.45
C LYS A 53 4.95 2.23 27.27
N ILE A 54 6.02 2.99 27.40
CA ILE A 54 6.58 3.81 26.31
C ILE A 54 8.02 3.36 26.07
N THR A 55 8.36 3.15 24.79
CA THR A 55 9.73 2.86 24.37
C THR A 55 10.16 3.86 23.29
N ASN A 56 11.42 3.75 22.84
CA ASN A 56 11.90 4.53 21.69
C ASN A 56 11.27 4.12 20.35
N LYS A 57 10.46 3.05 20.31
CA LYS A 57 9.83 2.54 19.08
C LYS A 57 8.31 2.58 19.09
N GLU A 58 7.69 2.48 20.26
CA GLU A 58 6.26 2.25 20.38
C GLU A 58 5.69 2.74 21.73
N ILE A 59 4.39 3.01 21.71
CA ILE A 59 3.53 3.25 22.89
C ILE A 59 2.58 2.05 23.00
N LEU A 60 2.50 1.45 24.20
CA LEU A 60 1.56 0.38 24.51
C LEU A 60 0.43 0.92 25.38
N VAL A 61 -0.82 0.69 24.98
CA VAL A 61 -2.02 1.09 25.71
C VAL A 61 -2.82 -0.15 26.06
N GLU A 62 -3.07 -0.34 27.36
CA GLU A 62 -4.00 -1.36 27.84
C GLU A 62 -5.41 -0.78 27.75
N ALA A 63 -6.21 -1.31 26.84
CA ALA A 63 -7.57 -0.86 26.57
C ALA A 63 -8.49 -1.20 27.75
N SER A 64 -9.33 -0.23 28.13
CA SER A 64 -10.41 -0.43 29.09
C SER A 64 -11.41 -1.49 28.58
N GLU A 65 -12.05 -2.22 29.50
CA GLU A 65 -13.04 -3.26 29.16
C GLU A 65 -14.22 -2.69 28.35
N ASN A 66 -14.66 -1.49 28.69
CA ASN A 66 -15.71 -0.77 27.96
C ASN A 66 -15.08 0.29 27.05
N GLN A 67 -15.19 0.08 25.74
CA GLN A 67 -14.81 1.06 24.72
C GLN A 67 -16.04 1.81 24.24
N SER A 68 -15.91 3.14 24.04
CA SER A 68 -16.89 3.93 23.29
C SER A 68 -16.47 4.00 21.83
N GLU A 69 -17.45 4.12 20.93
CA GLU A 69 -17.22 4.47 19.53
C GLU A 69 -16.90 5.96 19.36
N ASP A 70 -17.25 6.78 20.36
CA ASP A 70 -16.92 8.20 20.40
C ASP A 70 -15.40 8.41 20.44
N PHE A 71 -14.97 9.57 19.94
CA PHE A 71 -13.59 9.98 19.92
C PHE A 71 -13.44 11.44 20.33
N VAL A 72 -12.30 11.75 20.93
CA VAL A 72 -11.85 13.12 21.12
C VAL A 72 -11.70 13.77 19.74
N LYS A 73 -12.54 14.76 19.47
CA LYS A 73 -12.49 15.53 18.23
C LYS A 73 -11.18 16.32 18.19
N ILE A 74 -10.56 16.38 17.02
CA ILE A 74 -9.44 17.30 16.79
C ILE A 74 -9.92 18.74 17.00
N LYS A 75 -8.99 19.64 17.34
CA LYS A 75 -9.34 21.05 17.48
C LYS A 75 -9.94 21.59 16.19
N GLU A 76 -10.80 22.59 16.34
CA GLU A 76 -11.28 23.35 15.20
C GLU A 76 -10.12 24.11 14.55
N CYS A 77 -10.10 24.12 13.22
CA CYS A 77 -9.00 24.65 12.42
C CYS A 77 -9.54 25.59 11.35
N ASP A 78 -8.78 26.63 11.04
CA ASP A 78 -9.18 27.66 10.06
C ASP A 78 -9.03 27.19 8.62
N SER A 79 -8.24 26.13 8.37
CA SER A 79 -7.94 25.62 7.04
C SER A 79 -8.02 24.10 6.96
N ILE A 80 -8.33 23.58 5.76
CA ILE A 80 -8.30 22.14 5.48
C ILE A 80 -6.91 21.55 5.73
N LEU A 81 -5.86 22.30 5.41
CA LEU A 81 -4.48 21.89 5.62
C LEU A 81 -4.20 21.58 7.09
N ASP A 82 -4.62 22.49 7.97
CA ASP A 82 -4.44 22.36 9.42
C ASP A 82 -5.32 21.23 9.96
N THR A 83 -6.57 21.11 9.53
CA THR A 83 -7.43 19.97 9.86
C THR A 83 -6.77 18.63 9.51
N VAL A 84 -6.16 18.51 8.33
CA VAL A 84 -5.47 17.30 7.86
C VAL A 84 -4.21 17.02 8.68
N TYR A 85 -3.47 18.06 9.08
CA TYR A 85 -2.31 17.93 9.97
C TYR A 85 -2.72 17.45 11.36
N GLU A 86 -3.74 18.09 11.93
CA GLU A 86 -4.26 17.83 13.26
C GLU A 86 -4.85 16.43 13.39
N ALA A 87 -5.58 15.97 12.37
CA ALA A 87 -6.07 14.58 12.27
C ALA A 87 -4.96 13.53 12.10
N GLY A 88 -3.71 13.96 11.81
CA GLY A 88 -2.58 13.07 11.60
C GLY A 88 -2.74 12.20 10.35
N ILE A 89 -3.27 12.76 9.27
CA ILE A 89 -3.51 12.02 8.02
C ILE A 89 -2.19 11.81 7.27
N VAL A 90 -1.95 10.55 6.90
CA VAL A 90 -0.86 10.12 6.03
C VAL A 90 -1.43 9.42 4.80
N GLY A 91 -0.64 9.32 3.73
CA GLY A 91 -0.99 8.53 2.56
C GLY A 91 -1.17 7.05 2.93
N ALA A 92 -2.42 6.58 2.92
CA ALA A 92 -2.81 5.22 3.27
C ALA A 92 -2.38 4.16 2.23
N GLY A 93 -1.82 4.57 1.09
CA GLY A 93 -1.30 3.68 0.04
C GLY A 93 0.04 3.00 0.34
N GLY A 94 0.51 2.99 1.60
CA GLY A 94 1.67 2.22 2.06
C GLY A 94 2.89 3.05 2.50
N ALA A 95 3.27 4.12 1.77
CA ALA A 95 4.48 4.88 2.11
C ALA A 95 4.32 5.80 3.35
N GLY A 96 3.08 6.14 3.73
CA GLY A 96 2.82 7.01 4.87
C GLY A 96 3.40 8.42 4.72
N PHE A 97 3.41 8.99 3.52
CA PHE A 97 3.81 10.38 3.32
C PHE A 97 2.75 11.32 3.94
N PRO A 98 3.11 12.33 4.74
CA PRO A 98 2.13 13.20 5.39
C PRO A 98 1.26 13.95 4.38
N THR A 99 -0.06 13.81 4.50
CA THR A 99 -1.00 14.32 3.49
C THR A 99 -1.05 15.84 3.46
N HIS A 100 -0.96 16.50 4.61
CA HIS A 100 -0.91 17.96 4.69
C HIS A 100 0.29 18.52 3.89
N VAL A 101 1.44 17.84 3.84
CA VAL A 101 2.58 18.29 3.01
C VAL A 101 2.26 18.24 1.52
N LYS A 102 1.54 17.22 1.05
CA LYS A 102 1.07 17.15 -0.34
C LYS A 102 0.06 18.25 -0.66
N LEU A 103 -0.82 18.56 0.29
CA LEU A 103 -1.87 19.58 0.14
C LEU A 103 -1.38 21.02 0.28
N LYS A 104 -0.11 21.26 0.64
CA LYS A 104 0.51 22.61 0.59
C LYS A 104 0.70 23.13 -0.83
N ALA A 105 0.58 22.26 -1.84
CA ALA A 105 0.70 22.63 -3.23
C ALA A 105 -0.37 23.65 -3.63
N ASP A 106 0.02 24.66 -4.40
CA ASP A 106 -0.91 25.60 -5.05
C ASP A 106 -0.88 25.34 -6.57
N ILE A 107 -1.96 24.76 -7.09
CA ILE A 107 -2.06 24.24 -8.45
C ILE A 107 -3.38 24.66 -9.13
N PRO A 108 -3.62 25.97 -9.33
CA PRO A 108 -4.88 26.49 -9.88
C PRO A 108 -5.23 25.95 -11.28
N GLU A 109 -4.22 25.58 -12.06
CA GLU A 109 -4.36 24.95 -13.38
C GLU A 109 -4.06 23.45 -13.37
N GLY A 110 -3.98 22.86 -12.18
CA GLY A 110 -3.57 21.47 -11.97
C GLY A 110 -4.72 20.54 -11.61
N TYR A 111 -4.35 19.34 -11.16
CA TYR A 111 -5.27 18.23 -10.93
C TYR A 111 -5.06 17.54 -9.59
N ILE A 112 -6.16 17.24 -8.91
CA ILE A 112 -6.17 16.17 -7.89
C ILE A 112 -6.35 14.83 -8.59
N ILE A 113 -5.54 13.83 -8.24
CA ILE A 113 -5.68 12.46 -8.74
C ILE A 113 -5.99 11.53 -7.57
N ALA A 114 -7.23 11.03 -7.54
CA ALA A 114 -7.64 9.96 -6.64
C ALA A 114 -7.15 8.63 -7.21
N ASN A 115 -6.17 8.03 -6.53
CA ASN A 115 -5.62 6.72 -6.87
C ASN A 115 -6.54 5.61 -6.33
N CYS A 116 -7.44 5.16 -7.20
CA CYS A 116 -8.39 4.06 -6.98
C CYS A 116 -7.94 2.79 -7.75
N ALA A 117 -6.64 2.68 -8.08
CA ALA A 117 -6.14 1.59 -8.91
C ALA A 117 -5.98 0.26 -8.16
N GLU A 118 -5.80 0.32 -6.82
CA GLU A 118 -5.54 -0.80 -5.89
C GLU A 118 -4.76 -1.95 -6.55
N CYS A 119 -3.44 -1.73 -6.67
CA CYS A 119 -2.62 -2.57 -7.53
C CYS A 119 -2.18 -3.89 -6.92
N GLU A 120 -2.12 -3.98 -5.60
CA GLU A 120 -1.78 -5.19 -4.86
C GLU A 120 -2.91 -6.23 -4.99
N PRO A 121 -2.68 -7.39 -5.65
CA PRO A 121 -3.72 -8.38 -5.94
C PRO A 121 -4.54 -8.92 -4.77
N THR A 122 -4.03 -8.86 -3.53
CA THR A 122 -4.70 -9.39 -2.33
C THR A 122 -5.38 -8.31 -1.49
N LEU A 123 -5.32 -7.05 -1.92
CA LEU A 123 -5.98 -5.94 -1.26
C LEU A 123 -7.27 -5.59 -2.00
N HIS A 124 -8.33 -5.36 -1.23
CA HIS A 124 -9.68 -5.13 -1.74
C HIS A 124 -10.41 -3.95 -1.07
N HIS A 125 -9.86 -3.40 0.02
CA HIS A 125 -10.54 -2.42 0.87
C HIS A 125 -10.79 -1.08 0.16
N ASN A 126 -9.91 -0.62 -0.72
CA ASN A 126 -10.11 0.64 -1.44
C ASN A 126 -11.23 0.53 -2.48
N ILE A 127 -11.26 -0.57 -3.22
CA ILE A 127 -12.33 -0.83 -4.17
C ILE A 127 -13.65 -1.07 -3.43
N TYR A 128 -13.61 -1.79 -2.31
CA TYR A 128 -14.79 -1.98 -1.46
C TYR A 128 -15.33 -0.64 -0.95
N LEU A 129 -14.46 0.26 -0.48
CA LEU A 129 -14.85 1.62 -0.09
C LEU A 129 -15.48 2.39 -1.27
N ALA A 130 -14.87 2.34 -2.46
CA ALA A 130 -15.42 3.01 -3.64
C ALA A 130 -16.78 2.44 -4.12
N GLU A 131 -17.07 1.17 -3.83
CA GLU A 131 -18.35 0.54 -4.18
C GLU A 131 -19.45 0.81 -3.15
N ASN A 132 -19.11 0.95 -1.87
CA ASN A 132 -20.10 1.02 -0.78
C ASN A 132 -20.26 2.43 -0.21
N ASP A 133 -19.21 3.26 -0.26
CA ASP A 133 -19.22 4.65 0.23
C ASP A 133 -18.41 5.58 -0.69
N PRO A 134 -18.86 5.76 -1.95
CA PRO A 134 -18.20 6.64 -2.91
C PRO A 134 -18.27 8.12 -2.51
N GLU A 135 -19.26 8.52 -1.71
CA GLU A 135 -19.48 9.92 -1.33
C GLU A 135 -18.32 10.43 -0.46
N LEU A 136 -17.83 9.63 0.49
CA LEU A 136 -16.65 9.97 1.28
C LEU A 136 -15.43 10.29 0.40
N ILE A 137 -15.23 9.53 -0.68
CA ILE A 137 -14.11 9.74 -1.61
C ILE A 137 -14.32 11.04 -2.39
N ILE A 138 -15.52 11.27 -2.93
CA ILE A 138 -15.84 12.45 -3.75
C ILE A 138 -15.73 13.74 -2.94
N LYS A 139 -16.26 13.76 -1.71
CA LYS A 139 -16.08 14.88 -0.77
C LYS A 139 -14.61 15.13 -0.47
N GLY A 140 -13.83 14.07 -0.26
CA GLY A 140 -12.40 14.16 0.01
C GLY A 140 -11.64 14.77 -1.16
N ILE A 141 -12.02 14.43 -2.40
CA ILE A 141 -11.49 15.05 -3.62
C ILE A 141 -11.78 16.56 -3.62
N LYS A 142 -13.02 16.97 -3.32
CA LYS A 142 -13.40 18.38 -3.27
C LYS A 142 -12.64 19.16 -2.21
N TYR A 143 -12.43 18.59 -1.02
CA TYR A 143 -11.61 19.22 0.02
C TYR A 143 -10.15 19.34 -0.41
N ALA A 144 -9.58 18.31 -1.06
CA ALA A 144 -8.23 18.38 -1.61
C ALA A 144 -8.12 19.44 -2.73
N MET A 145 -9.12 19.54 -3.60
CA MET A 145 -9.20 20.57 -4.64
C MET A 145 -9.23 21.97 -4.03
N LYS A 146 -10.07 22.19 -3.02
CA LYS A 146 -10.16 23.47 -2.30
C LYS A 146 -8.84 23.82 -1.60
N ALA A 147 -8.18 22.84 -0.97
CA ALA A 147 -6.91 23.07 -0.28
C ALA A 147 -5.76 23.47 -1.21
N THR A 148 -5.83 23.04 -2.48
CA THR A 148 -4.75 23.20 -3.48
C THR A 148 -5.09 24.15 -4.61
N ASN A 149 -6.27 24.78 -4.57
CA ASN A 149 -6.87 25.57 -5.64
C ASN A 149 -7.08 24.82 -6.98
N ALA A 150 -6.88 23.50 -7.02
CA ALA A 150 -7.08 22.71 -8.24
C ALA A 150 -8.53 22.77 -8.72
N LYS A 151 -8.73 23.07 -10.01
CA LYS A 151 -10.06 23.18 -10.61
C LYS A 151 -10.64 21.86 -11.09
N LYS A 152 -9.79 20.83 -11.29
CA LYS A 152 -10.19 19.54 -11.86
C LYS A 152 -9.63 18.38 -11.05
N ALA A 153 -10.29 17.24 -11.13
CA ALA A 153 -9.82 16.00 -10.55
C ALA A 153 -10.06 14.78 -11.42
N TYR A 154 -9.20 13.77 -11.25
CA TYR A 154 -9.34 12.47 -11.89
C TYR A 154 -9.39 11.34 -10.87
N ILE A 155 -10.31 10.39 -11.06
CA ILE A 155 -10.33 9.12 -10.35
C ILE A 155 -9.71 8.06 -11.26
N GLY A 156 -8.47 7.70 -10.97
CA GLY A 156 -7.75 6.66 -11.69
C GLY A 156 -8.14 5.27 -11.18
N ILE A 157 -8.83 4.49 -12.00
CA ILE A 157 -9.38 3.18 -11.60
C ILE A 157 -9.16 2.14 -12.72
N LYS A 158 -8.88 0.89 -12.35
CA LYS A 158 -8.69 -0.17 -13.37
C LYS A 158 -10.01 -0.48 -14.07
N GLY A 159 -9.99 -0.52 -15.40
CA GLY A 159 -11.19 -0.75 -16.21
C GLY A 159 -11.96 -2.04 -15.92
N LYS A 160 -11.34 -3.05 -15.29
CA LYS A 160 -12.03 -4.29 -14.86
C LYS A 160 -13.00 -4.09 -13.68
N ARG A 161 -12.88 -2.99 -12.93
CA ARG A 161 -13.70 -2.71 -11.73
C ARG A 161 -15.04 -2.10 -12.13
N LYS A 162 -15.81 -2.82 -12.95
CA LYS A 162 -17.02 -2.30 -13.59
C LYS A 162 -18.08 -1.82 -12.58
N LYS A 163 -18.28 -2.57 -11.50
CA LYS A 163 -19.20 -2.19 -10.41
C LYS A 163 -18.79 -0.85 -9.77
N ALA A 164 -17.55 -0.73 -9.30
CA ALA A 164 -17.05 0.53 -8.74
C ALA A 164 -17.14 1.70 -9.73
N ILE A 165 -16.83 1.48 -11.01
CA ILE A 165 -16.95 2.52 -12.05
C ILE A 165 -18.41 2.96 -12.20
N GLU A 166 -19.36 2.05 -12.23
CA GLU A 166 -20.79 2.35 -12.35
C GLU A 166 -21.29 3.16 -11.15
N VAL A 167 -20.96 2.71 -9.93
CA VAL A 167 -21.29 3.42 -8.68
C VAL A 167 -20.70 4.83 -8.67
N LEU A 168 -19.43 4.98 -9.01
CA LEU A 168 -18.78 6.29 -9.07
C LEU A 168 -19.40 7.19 -10.15
N LYS A 169 -19.74 6.66 -11.33
CA LYS A 169 -20.42 7.45 -12.38
C LYS A 169 -21.76 7.99 -11.92
N GLU A 170 -22.53 7.19 -11.17
CA GLU A 170 -23.81 7.62 -10.63
C GLU A 170 -23.65 8.83 -9.70
N HIS A 171 -22.67 8.79 -8.80
CA HIS A 171 -22.41 9.85 -7.83
C HIS A 171 -21.72 11.09 -8.42
N LEU A 172 -21.17 10.97 -9.65
CA LEU A 172 -20.51 12.07 -10.35
C LEU A 172 -21.40 12.79 -11.37
N LYS A 173 -22.69 12.42 -11.50
CA LYS A 173 -23.61 13.03 -12.49
C LYS A 173 -23.67 14.55 -12.43
N ASN A 174 -23.52 15.13 -11.23
CA ASN A 174 -23.56 16.58 -11.00
C ASN A 174 -22.17 17.18 -10.76
N GLU A 175 -21.10 16.42 -11.02
CA GLU A 175 -19.71 16.79 -10.71
C GLU A 175 -18.90 17.00 -12.00
N GLU A 176 -19.11 18.11 -12.68
CA GLU A 176 -18.48 18.39 -13.99
C GLU A 176 -16.94 18.42 -13.95
N ASN A 177 -16.37 18.73 -12.77
CA ASN A 177 -14.94 18.91 -12.56
C ASN A 177 -14.21 17.62 -12.15
N ILE A 178 -14.92 16.50 -11.93
CA ILE A 178 -14.34 15.24 -11.47
C ILE A 178 -14.63 14.15 -12.51
N GLN A 179 -13.59 13.56 -13.10
CA GLN A 179 -13.76 12.54 -14.15
C GLN A 179 -13.10 11.22 -13.78
N ILE A 180 -13.72 10.12 -14.19
CA ILE A 180 -13.11 8.79 -14.08
C ILE A 180 -12.16 8.58 -15.26
N LYS A 181 -10.93 8.12 -14.95
CA LYS A 181 -9.94 7.70 -15.95
C LYS A 181 -9.66 6.22 -15.76
N GLU A 182 -10.10 5.41 -16.73
CA GLU A 182 -9.79 3.98 -16.73
C GLU A 182 -8.30 3.78 -17.01
N VAL A 183 -7.60 3.07 -16.12
CA VAL A 183 -6.20 2.69 -16.29
C VAL A 183 -6.06 1.21 -16.63
N VAL A 184 -4.92 0.88 -17.23
CA VAL A 184 -4.59 -0.49 -17.66
C VAL A 184 -4.54 -1.43 -16.46
N ASP A 185 -5.10 -2.64 -16.61
CA ASP A 185 -5.13 -3.68 -15.58
C ASP A 185 -3.80 -4.44 -15.50
N ILE A 186 -2.75 -3.73 -15.09
CA ILE A 186 -1.41 -4.28 -14.83
C ILE A 186 -0.83 -3.74 -13.52
N TYR A 187 0.17 -4.43 -12.99
CA TYR A 187 1.01 -3.90 -11.92
C TYR A 187 2.25 -3.23 -12.55
N PRO A 188 2.59 -1.97 -12.21
CA PRO A 188 2.10 -1.18 -11.08
C PRO A 188 1.32 0.07 -11.54
N SER A 189 0.13 -0.07 -12.17
CA SER A 189 -0.64 1.09 -12.67
C SER A 189 -1.06 2.11 -11.60
N GLY A 190 -0.96 1.75 -10.32
CA GLY A 190 -1.23 2.60 -9.16
C GLY A 190 0.02 3.23 -8.56
N GLU A 191 1.21 3.01 -9.12
CA GLU A 191 2.38 3.82 -8.78
C GLU A 191 2.18 5.23 -9.33
N GLU A 192 2.55 6.26 -8.57
CA GLU A 192 2.14 7.64 -8.84
C GLU A 192 2.56 8.12 -10.24
N ARG A 193 3.78 7.81 -10.68
CA ARG A 193 4.28 8.20 -12.02
C ARG A 193 3.62 7.38 -13.12
N ALA A 194 3.36 6.08 -12.89
CA ALA A 194 2.63 5.22 -13.82
C ALA A 194 1.19 5.71 -14.02
N LEU A 195 0.56 6.15 -12.94
CA LEU A 195 -0.80 6.66 -12.94
C LEU A 195 -0.90 7.98 -13.71
N ILE A 196 0.01 8.92 -13.44
CA ILE A 196 0.13 10.18 -14.18
C ILE A 196 0.37 9.90 -15.67
N HIS A 197 1.30 9.00 -16.01
CA HIS A 197 1.53 8.61 -17.40
C HIS A 197 0.29 8.00 -18.06
N SER A 198 -0.47 7.18 -17.34
CA SER A 198 -1.70 6.57 -17.88
C SER A 198 -2.80 7.60 -18.18
N ILE A 199 -2.80 8.74 -17.48
CA ILE A 199 -3.80 9.80 -17.63
C ILE A 199 -3.37 10.82 -18.69
N PHE A 200 -2.10 11.24 -18.68
CA PHE A 200 -1.60 12.36 -19.49
C PHE A 200 -0.66 11.95 -20.62
N GLY A 201 -0.19 10.70 -20.65
CA GLY A 201 0.74 10.20 -21.68
C GLY A 201 2.21 10.57 -21.45
N GLU A 202 2.53 11.32 -20.38
CA GLU A 202 3.88 11.82 -20.11
C GLU A 202 4.55 11.10 -18.93
N TRP A 203 5.85 10.82 -19.06
CA TRP A 203 6.63 10.25 -17.97
C TRP A 203 7.35 11.34 -17.20
N LEU A 204 7.14 11.35 -15.89
CA LEU A 204 8.03 12.05 -14.98
C LEU A 204 9.41 11.37 -14.94
N ALA A 205 10.47 12.15 -14.78
CA ALA A 205 11.82 11.65 -14.51
C ALA A 205 11.90 11.04 -13.10
N PRO A 206 12.76 10.03 -12.84
CA PRO A 206 12.85 9.33 -11.55
C PRO A 206 13.08 10.21 -10.31
N THR A 207 13.57 11.43 -10.51
CA THR A 207 13.79 12.45 -9.47
C THR A 207 12.61 13.39 -9.26
N GLN A 208 11.66 13.44 -10.19
CA GLN A 208 10.47 14.29 -10.13
C GLN A 208 9.36 13.62 -9.33
N ILE A 209 8.55 14.43 -8.67
CA ILE A 209 7.35 14.01 -7.94
C ILE A 209 6.08 14.50 -8.68
N PRO A 210 4.86 14.21 -8.19
CA PRO A 210 3.64 14.60 -8.92
C PRO A 210 3.46 16.10 -9.17
N ILE A 211 4.04 16.97 -8.33
CA ILE A 211 3.82 18.42 -8.45
C ILE A 211 4.43 19.00 -9.73
N GLU A 212 5.49 18.38 -10.25
CA GLU A 212 6.11 18.74 -11.52
C GLU A 212 5.20 18.47 -12.73
N ALA A 213 4.21 17.59 -12.58
CA ALA A 213 3.11 17.41 -13.55
C ALA A 213 1.87 18.25 -13.19
N ASN A 214 2.02 19.25 -12.30
CA ASN A 214 0.91 20.06 -11.78
C ASN A 214 -0.20 19.21 -11.13
N CYS A 215 0.19 18.13 -10.44
CA CYS A 215 -0.74 17.16 -9.88
C CYS A 215 -0.47 16.84 -8.40
N VAL A 216 -1.53 16.50 -7.66
CA VAL A 216 -1.44 15.89 -6.33
C VAL A 216 -2.14 14.54 -6.34
N VAL A 217 -1.39 13.46 -6.10
CA VAL A 217 -1.91 12.08 -6.08
C VAL A 217 -2.21 11.64 -4.64
N LEU A 218 -3.45 11.21 -4.40
CA LEU A 218 -3.97 10.78 -3.09
C LEU A 218 -4.69 9.44 -3.23
N ASN A 219 -4.42 8.51 -2.31
CA ASN A 219 -5.17 7.26 -2.24
C ASN A 219 -6.62 7.51 -1.76
N VAL A 220 -7.57 6.66 -2.15
CA VAL A 220 -9.00 6.86 -1.85
C VAL A 220 -9.35 6.81 -0.37
N GLU A 221 -8.70 5.96 0.43
CA GLU A 221 -8.89 5.96 1.89
C GLU A 221 -8.29 7.22 2.52
N THR A 222 -7.21 7.76 1.94
CA THR A 222 -6.67 9.06 2.37
C THR A 222 -7.70 10.18 2.14
N LEU A 223 -8.40 10.16 1.01
CA LEU A 223 -9.46 11.11 0.69
C LEU A 223 -10.67 10.95 1.64
N ALA A 224 -11.08 9.72 1.93
CA ALA A 224 -12.13 9.46 2.92
C ALA A 224 -11.74 9.97 4.32
N ASN A 225 -10.47 9.80 4.72
CA ASN A 225 -9.97 10.34 5.99
C ASN A 225 -9.95 11.87 6.01
N ILE A 226 -9.74 12.55 4.86
CA ILE A 226 -9.90 14.00 4.76
C ILE A 226 -11.35 14.38 5.03
N THR A 227 -12.31 13.70 4.41
CA THR A 227 -13.75 13.95 4.64
C THR A 227 -14.13 13.82 6.11
N ARG A 228 -13.76 12.70 6.74
CA ARG A 228 -14.05 12.46 8.16
C ARG A 228 -13.41 13.50 9.07
N ALA A 229 -12.18 13.92 8.77
CA ALA A 229 -11.50 14.97 9.54
C ALA A 229 -12.19 16.34 9.39
N VAL A 230 -12.64 16.69 8.18
CA VAL A 230 -13.29 17.99 7.93
C VAL A 230 -14.73 18.02 8.46
N GLU A 231 -15.52 16.98 8.25
CA GLU A 231 -16.95 16.97 8.58
C GLU A 231 -17.22 16.56 10.04
N GLU A 232 -16.43 15.62 10.57
CA GLU A 232 -16.67 15.04 11.90
C GLU A 232 -15.62 15.45 12.93
N ARG A 233 -14.52 16.11 12.50
CA ARG A 233 -13.31 16.33 13.30
C ARG A 233 -12.71 15.02 13.82
N LYS A 234 -12.85 13.95 13.04
CA LYS A 234 -12.33 12.62 13.37
C LYS A 234 -10.81 12.54 13.12
N PRO A 235 -9.98 12.24 14.13
CA PRO A 235 -8.57 11.91 13.92
C PRO A 235 -8.42 10.54 13.23
N VAL A 236 -7.27 10.28 12.60
CA VAL A 236 -6.98 8.95 12.03
C VAL A 236 -6.62 7.98 13.16
N VAL A 237 -7.63 7.29 13.66
CA VAL A 237 -7.57 6.25 14.69
C VAL A 237 -7.88 4.85 14.15
N ASP A 238 -8.47 4.78 12.96
CA ASP A 238 -8.88 3.53 12.33
C ASP A 238 -8.25 3.36 10.95
N LYS A 239 -8.18 2.11 10.49
CA LYS A 239 -7.61 1.73 9.20
C LYS A 239 -8.50 0.71 8.50
N ASP A 240 -8.72 0.91 7.20
CA ASP A 240 -9.39 -0.08 6.37
C ASP A 240 -8.38 -1.18 5.98
N ILE A 241 -8.75 -2.45 6.11
CA ILE A 241 -7.81 -3.57 5.95
C ILE A 241 -8.44 -4.77 5.23
N THR A 242 -7.63 -5.47 4.45
CA THR A 242 -8.02 -6.75 3.82
C THR A 242 -7.21 -7.90 4.38
N LEU A 243 -7.88 -8.98 4.80
CA LEU A 243 -7.25 -10.24 5.16
C LEU A 243 -7.59 -11.29 4.11
N MET A 244 -6.61 -12.10 3.72
CA MET A 244 -6.79 -13.09 2.65
C MET A 244 -5.84 -14.27 2.83
N GLY A 245 -6.08 -15.37 2.11
CA GLY A 245 -5.19 -16.53 2.06
C GLY A 245 -5.61 -17.65 3.00
N LYS A 246 -4.66 -18.40 3.59
CA LYS A 246 -4.94 -19.60 4.39
C LYS A 246 -5.67 -19.30 5.72
N LEU A 247 -6.96 -18.99 5.64
CA LEU A 247 -7.84 -18.66 6.76
C LEU A 247 -8.99 -19.67 6.81
N LYS A 248 -9.43 -20.06 8.02
CA LYS A 248 -10.49 -21.09 8.16
C LYS A 248 -11.84 -20.66 7.60
N LYS A 249 -12.14 -19.37 7.53
CA LYS A 249 -13.34 -18.83 6.85
C LYS A 249 -13.21 -18.74 5.33
N GLY A 250 -12.14 -19.31 4.75
CA GLY A 250 -11.92 -19.42 3.31
C GLY A 250 -10.86 -18.46 2.78
N ILE A 251 -10.34 -18.80 1.59
CA ILE A 251 -9.18 -18.12 0.98
C ILE A 251 -9.47 -16.76 0.35
N GLY A 252 -10.75 -16.42 0.20
CA GLY A 252 -11.22 -15.16 -0.37
C GLY A 252 -10.90 -13.94 0.50
N PRO A 253 -11.17 -12.72 -0.01
CA PRO A 253 -10.88 -11.50 0.72
C PRO A 253 -11.91 -11.27 1.83
N HIS A 254 -11.43 -11.02 3.04
CA HIS A 254 -12.20 -10.54 4.18
C HIS A 254 -11.87 -9.06 4.38
N VAL A 255 -12.81 -8.18 4.05
CA VAL A 255 -12.61 -6.73 4.11
C VAL A 255 -13.22 -6.18 5.40
N PHE A 256 -12.41 -5.46 6.16
CA PHE A 256 -12.82 -4.76 7.37
C PHE A 256 -12.57 -3.27 7.16
N LEU A 257 -13.58 -2.44 7.43
CA LEU A 257 -13.45 -0.99 7.37
C LEU A 257 -13.35 -0.46 8.80
N GLN A 258 -12.55 0.58 8.97
CA GLN A 258 -12.39 1.30 10.23
C GLN A 258 -11.98 0.40 11.42
N GLU A 259 -11.00 -0.49 11.22
CA GLU A 259 -10.42 -1.26 12.33
C GLU A 259 -9.42 -0.41 13.13
N PRO A 260 -9.43 -0.49 14.48
CA PRO A 260 -8.55 0.31 15.31
C PRO A 260 -7.06 0.10 15.01
N ILE A 261 -6.32 1.20 14.87
CA ILE A 261 -4.86 1.17 14.73
C ILE A 261 -4.22 0.61 16.00
N GLY A 262 -3.19 -0.21 15.86
CA GLY A 262 -2.50 -0.86 16.98
C GLY A 262 -3.17 -2.13 17.47
N LYS A 263 -4.32 -2.51 16.91
CA LYS A 263 -4.93 -3.83 17.09
C LYS A 263 -4.03 -4.92 16.53
N SER A 264 -3.99 -6.06 17.22
CA SER A 264 -3.17 -7.22 16.84
C SER A 264 -3.59 -7.83 15.51
N MET A 265 -2.62 -8.08 14.63
CA MET A 265 -2.87 -8.79 13.37
C MET A 265 -3.31 -10.25 13.63
N LYS A 266 -2.83 -10.84 14.72
CA LYS A 266 -3.27 -12.17 15.17
C LYS A 266 -4.76 -12.17 15.52
N ASP A 267 -5.23 -11.20 16.31
CA ASP A 267 -6.64 -11.11 16.67
C ASP A 267 -7.54 -10.88 15.44
N MET A 268 -7.05 -10.12 14.47
CA MET A 268 -7.71 -9.95 13.17
C MET A 268 -7.81 -11.27 12.38
N ILE A 269 -6.75 -12.08 12.36
CA ILE A 269 -6.76 -13.41 11.73
C ILE A 269 -7.69 -14.38 12.48
N GLU A 270 -7.74 -14.32 13.81
CA GLU A 270 -8.68 -15.11 14.62
C GLU A 270 -10.15 -14.73 14.35
N THR A 271 -10.42 -13.46 14.05
CA THR A 271 -11.76 -13.00 13.59
C THR A 271 -12.15 -13.68 12.27
N CYS A 272 -11.16 -14.08 11.46
CA CYS A 272 -11.33 -14.88 10.24
C CYS A 272 -11.31 -16.40 10.49
N GLY A 273 -11.45 -16.85 11.74
CA GLY A 273 -11.44 -18.25 12.16
C GLY A 273 -10.04 -18.83 12.42
N GLY A 274 -9.00 -17.99 12.36
CA GLY A 274 -7.61 -18.41 12.50
C GLY A 274 -7.01 -18.97 11.21
N ILE A 275 -5.75 -19.39 11.28
CA ILE A 275 -5.02 -19.96 10.14
C ILE A 275 -5.53 -21.37 9.84
N ASP A 276 -5.69 -21.66 8.55
CA ASP A 276 -6.05 -23.00 8.06
C ASP A 276 -4.80 -23.86 7.81
N GLY A 277 -4.47 -24.76 8.74
CA GLY A 277 -3.35 -25.69 8.61
C GLY A 277 -1.97 -25.04 8.62
N GLN A 278 -1.00 -25.68 7.94
CA GLN A 278 0.36 -25.15 7.82
C GLN A 278 0.42 -23.99 6.81
N TYR A 279 1.20 -22.97 7.14
CA TYR A 279 1.38 -21.78 6.32
C TYR A 279 2.87 -21.47 6.11
N GLY A 280 3.18 -20.70 5.07
CA GLY A 280 4.53 -20.27 4.76
C GLY A 280 4.90 -18.96 5.45
N GLU A 281 4.30 -17.87 4.99
CA GLU A 281 4.57 -16.52 5.48
C GLU A 281 3.26 -15.77 5.73
N ILE A 282 3.34 -14.69 6.51
CA ILE A 282 2.29 -13.67 6.59
C ILE A 282 2.84 -12.41 5.98
N ILE A 283 2.29 -12.01 4.85
CA ILE A 283 2.73 -10.82 4.11
C ILE A 283 1.83 -9.65 4.47
N ILE A 284 2.39 -8.59 5.07
CA ILE A 284 1.65 -7.36 5.38
C ILE A 284 1.92 -6.29 4.30
N GLY A 285 0.86 -5.73 3.71
CA GLY A 285 0.92 -4.66 2.71
C GLY A 285 0.70 -5.08 1.25
N GLY A 286 0.58 -6.38 0.96
CA GLY A 286 0.33 -6.93 -0.39
C GLY A 286 1.51 -7.72 -0.97
N PRO A 287 1.30 -8.56 -2.00
CA PRO A 287 2.33 -9.49 -2.46
C PRO A 287 3.55 -8.83 -3.13
N HIS A 288 3.42 -7.64 -3.71
CA HIS A 288 4.54 -7.01 -4.43
C HIS A 288 5.42 -6.13 -3.54
N THR A 289 4.81 -5.29 -2.69
CA THR A 289 5.55 -4.35 -1.82
C THR A 289 5.51 -4.72 -0.34
N GLY A 290 4.65 -5.67 0.05
CA GLY A 290 4.54 -6.10 1.43
C GLY A 290 5.71 -6.96 1.87
N LEU A 291 5.89 -7.05 3.18
CA LEU A 291 6.99 -7.77 3.82
C LEU A 291 6.47 -8.96 4.62
N PRO A 292 7.25 -10.05 4.72
CA PRO A 292 6.97 -11.12 5.67
C PRO A 292 7.15 -10.58 7.09
N GLU A 293 6.13 -10.76 7.91
CA GLU A 293 6.10 -10.24 9.27
C GLU A 293 5.73 -11.32 10.29
N ASP A 294 6.11 -11.09 11.55
CA ASP A 294 5.80 -11.98 12.67
C ASP A 294 4.39 -11.69 13.20
N ILE A 295 3.47 -12.67 13.12
CA ILE A 295 2.08 -12.51 13.58
C ILE A 295 1.98 -12.00 15.00
N GLU A 296 2.85 -12.50 15.88
CA GLU A 296 2.73 -12.29 17.32
C GLU A 296 3.13 -10.85 17.68
N LYS A 297 3.84 -10.16 16.78
CA LYS A 297 4.32 -8.79 16.99
C LYS A 297 3.60 -7.76 16.13
N SER A 298 2.99 -8.21 15.04
CA SER A 298 2.36 -7.38 14.02
C SER A 298 1.06 -6.76 14.49
N VAL A 299 0.87 -5.50 14.15
CA VAL A 299 -0.35 -4.74 14.46
C VAL A 299 -0.80 -3.92 13.26
N ILE A 300 -2.05 -3.47 13.29
CA ILE A 300 -2.57 -2.49 12.33
C ILE A 300 -1.84 -1.16 12.52
N THR A 301 -1.46 -0.51 11.43
CA THR A 301 -0.82 0.81 11.42
C THR A 301 -1.54 1.71 10.42
N LYS A 302 -1.24 3.01 10.42
CA LYS A 302 -1.78 3.97 9.43
C LYS A 302 -1.49 3.61 7.97
N VAL A 303 -0.50 2.76 7.72
CA VAL A 303 -0.06 2.37 6.39
C VAL A 303 -0.35 0.90 6.06
N SER A 304 -0.98 0.16 6.97
CA SER A 304 -1.30 -1.25 6.77
C SER A 304 -2.39 -1.40 5.71
N GLY A 305 -2.07 -2.00 4.56
CA GLY A 305 -3.09 -2.31 3.55
C GLY A 305 -3.86 -3.60 3.84
N GLY A 306 -3.19 -4.60 4.41
CA GLY A 306 -3.76 -5.94 4.57
C GLY A 306 -2.74 -6.96 5.00
N ALA A 307 -3.19 -8.17 5.30
CA ALA A 307 -2.34 -9.32 5.53
C ALA A 307 -2.77 -10.50 4.65
N THR A 308 -1.79 -11.23 4.12
CA THR A 308 -2.03 -12.47 3.39
C THR A 308 -1.27 -13.62 4.01
N VAL A 309 -2.00 -14.62 4.50
CA VAL A 309 -1.42 -15.87 5.03
C VAL A 309 -1.18 -16.81 3.87
N THR A 310 0.06 -17.24 3.63
CA THR A 310 0.42 -17.93 2.39
C THR A 310 0.59 -19.44 2.58
N ILE A 311 0.59 -20.20 1.50
CA ILE A 311 1.21 -21.53 1.44
C ILE A 311 2.73 -21.42 1.63
N GLU A 312 3.37 -22.54 1.97
CA GLU A 312 4.83 -22.65 2.02
C GLU A 312 5.47 -22.39 0.66
N LEU A 313 6.69 -21.84 0.70
CA LEU A 313 7.51 -21.71 -0.50
C LEU A 313 8.01 -23.09 -0.95
N PRO A 314 8.08 -23.35 -2.27
CA PRO A 314 8.58 -24.62 -2.75
C PRO A 314 10.09 -24.74 -2.54
N GLU A 315 10.57 -25.91 -2.13
CA GLU A 315 12.00 -26.16 -2.04
C GLU A 315 12.66 -26.30 -3.42
N TYR A 316 13.90 -25.82 -3.51
CA TYR A 316 14.81 -26.02 -4.62
C TYR A 316 16.26 -25.89 -4.17
N LYS A 317 16.93 -27.03 -4.01
CA LYS A 317 18.34 -27.12 -3.58
C LYS A 317 19.32 -26.95 -4.75
N GLY A 318 19.20 -25.84 -5.48
CA GLY A 318 20.04 -25.59 -6.64
C GLY A 318 20.35 -24.10 -6.84
N PRO A 319 21.20 -23.78 -7.83
CA PRO A 319 21.67 -22.43 -8.06
C PRO A 319 20.58 -21.55 -8.70
N VAL A 320 20.28 -20.43 -8.05
CA VAL A 320 19.32 -19.42 -8.48
C VAL A 320 19.99 -18.10 -8.82
N GLY A 321 19.50 -17.46 -9.87
CA GLY A 321 19.81 -16.06 -10.18
C GLY A 321 18.69 -15.15 -9.68
N LEU A 322 19.01 -13.96 -9.18
CA LEU A 322 18.02 -12.99 -8.71
C LEU A 322 17.91 -11.82 -9.69
N LEU A 323 16.68 -11.46 -10.09
CA LEU A 323 16.40 -10.28 -10.90
C LEU A 323 15.58 -9.27 -10.10
N VAL A 324 16.29 -8.29 -9.54
CA VAL A 324 15.75 -7.24 -8.66
C VAL A 324 14.99 -6.19 -9.47
N CYS A 325 13.91 -5.65 -8.92
CA CYS A 325 13.14 -4.58 -9.55
C CYS A 325 12.93 -3.41 -8.59
N ALA A 326 12.77 -2.20 -9.12
CA ALA A 326 12.41 -1.03 -8.32
C ALA A 326 10.90 -0.95 -8.00
N CYS A 327 10.08 -1.74 -8.70
CA CYS A 327 8.63 -1.67 -8.57
C CYS A 327 8.06 -2.60 -7.50
N ALA A 328 8.85 -3.49 -6.91
CA ALA A 328 8.37 -4.49 -5.94
C ALA A 328 9.58 -4.92 -5.07
N GLY A 329 9.55 -6.12 -4.50
CA GLY A 329 10.65 -6.67 -3.67
C GLY A 329 12.07 -6.41 -4.17
N ASP A 330 12.90 -6.00 -3.22
CA ASP A 330 14.30 -5.65 -3.40
C ASP A 330 15.21 -6.89 -3.34
N GLU A 331 16.52 -6.64 -3.23
CA GLU A 331 17.52 -7.70 -3.13
C GLU A 331 17.36 -8.55 -1.86
N ASP A 332 17.07 -7.90 -0.73
CA ASP A 332 16.92 -8.57 0.55
C ASP A 332 15.71 -9.49 0.55
N ARG A 333 14.57 -9.02 -0.01
CA ARG A 333 13.39 -9.88 -0.18
C ARG A 333 13.68 -11.07 -1.09
N LEU A 334 14.39 -10.88 -2.20
CA LEU A 334 14.71 -12.00 -3.09
C LEU A 334 15.70 -13.00 -2.49
N LYS A 335 16.66 -12.54 -1.68
CA LYS A 335 17.56 -13.41 -0.90
C LYS A 335 16.81 -14.19 0.17
N ASP A 336 15.89 -13.54 0.88
CA ASP A 336 15.03 -14.18 1.87
C ASP A 336 14.19 -15.30 1.25
N ILE A 337 13.56 -15.04 0.09
CA ILE A 337 12.84 -16.06 -0.68
C ILE A 337 13.77 -17.19 -1.10
N ALA A 338 14.95 -16.89 -1.65
CA ALA A 338 15.92 -17.91 -2.04
C ALA A 338 16.33 -18.81 -0.85
N SER A 339 16.58 -18.19 0.31
CA SER A 339 16.90 -18.88 1.56
C SER A 339 15.76 -19.80 2.01
N LYS A 340 14.51 -19.32 2.03
CA LYS A 340 13.31 -20.12 2.36
C LYS A 340 13.07 -21.25 1.37
N MET A 341 13.43 -21.06 0.11
CA MET A 341 13.42 -22.11 -0.92
C MET A 341 14.63 -23.07 -0.82
N LYS A 342 15.56 -22.87 0.13
CA LYS A 342 16.82 -23.65 0.28
C LYS A 342 17.70 -23.61 -0.97
N SER A 343 17.68 -22.48 -1.69
CA SER A 343 18.42 -22.27 -2.93
C SER A 343 19.73 -21.51 -2.72
N GLU A 344 20.72 -21.79 -3.56
CA GLU A 344 22.01 -21.09 -3.56
C GLU A 344 21.96 -19.90 -4.53
N VAL A 345 22.24 -18.70 -4.06
CA VAL A 345 22.26 -17.51 -4.92
C VAL A 345 23.61 -17.41 -5.63
N VAL A 346 23.63 -17.61 -6.95
CA VAL A 346 24.88 -17.59 -7.75
C VAL A 346 25.11 -16.27 -8.50
N ALA A 347 24.06 -15.49 -8.71
CA ALA A 347 24.16 -14.18 -9.34
C ALA A 347 22.96 -13.30 -9.03
N ILE A 348 23.19 -12.00 -8.97
CA ILE A 348 22.17 -10.97 -8.80
C ILE A 348 22.34 -9.96 -9.92
N THR A 349 21.24 -9.51 -10.51
CA THR A 349 21.23 -8.39 -11.43
C THR A 349 19.95 -7.59 -11.27
N LYS A 350 19.95 -6.36 -11.77
CA LYS A 350 18.83 -5.43 -11.68
C LYS A 350 18.07 -5.41 -13.00
N CYS A 351 16.77 -5.18 -12.92
CA CYS A 351 15.94 -4.88 -14.08
C CYS A 351 16.52 -3.68 -14.84
N LYS A 352 16.51 -3.74 -16.17
CA LYS A 352 17.06 -2.68 -17.05
C LYS A 352 16.48 -1.28 -16.81
N ASN A 353 15.28 -1.19 -16.23
CA ASN A 353 14.64 0.10 -15.87
C ASN A 353 15.05 0.65 -14.51
N VAL A 354 15.81 -0.10 -13.71
CA VAL A 354 16.23 0.37 -12.38
C VAL A 354 17.26 1.48 -12.53
N VAL A 355 17.04 2.56 -11.82
CA VAL A 355 18.01 3.62 -11.55
C VAL A 355 18.07 3.85 -10.06
N GLU A 356 19.20 4.36 -9.59
CA GLU A 356 19.38 4.75 -8.21
C GLU A 356 19.16 6.25 -8.06
N VAL A 357 18.29 6.62 -7.12
CA VAL A 357 17.94 8.00 -6.81
C VAL A 357 17.99 8.16 -5.31
N ARG A 358 18.95 8.95 -4.81
CA ARG A 358 19.11 9.27 -3.38
C ARG A 358 19.15 8.01 -2.50
N GLY A 359 19.91 7.00 -2.91
CA GLY A 359 20.06 5.73 -2.19
C GLY A 359 18.87 4.77 -2.28
N THR A 360 17.86 5.07 -3.12
CA THR A 360 16.70 4.19 -3.34
C THR A 360 16.56 3.82 -4.82
N TYR A 361 16.04 2.63 -5.11
CA TYR A 361 15.77 2.23 -6.49
C TYR A 361 14.46 2.83 -6.99
N LYS A 362 14.52 3.44 -8.18
CA LYS A 362 13.37 3.95 -8.93
C LYS A 362 13.34 3.30 -10.30
N CYS A 363 12.13 3.16 -10.85
CA CYS A 363 11.93 2.64 -12.20
C CYS A 363 11.83 3.82 -13.18
N LYS A 364 12.56 3.77 -14.29
CA LYS A 364 12.48 4.79 -15.37
C LYS A 364 11.07 4.89 -15.94
N THR A 365 10.45 3.76 -16.26
CA THR A 365 9.10 3.66 -16.82
C THR A 365 8.32 2.53 -16.12
N PRO A 366 7.80 2.75 -14.91
CA PRO A 366 7.04 1.76 -14.15
C PRO A 366 5.96 1.08 -15.00
N GLY A 367 5.98 -0.26 -15.08
CA GLY A 367 4.99 -0.99 -15.88
C GLY A 367 5.24 -1.03 -17.40
N LYS A 368 6.25 -0.34 -17.94
CA LYS A 368 6.65 -0.40 -19.35
C LYS A 368 8.09 -0.87 -19.51
N CYS A 369 8.30 -2.08 -20.00
CA CYS A 369 9.58 -2.78 -20.00
C CYS A 369 10.41 -2.51 -21.28
N PRO A 370 11.71 -2.17 -21.17
CA PRO A 370 12.65 -2.05 -22.29
C PRO A 370 13.30 -3.40 -22.70
N GLY A 371 12.74 -4.52 -22.24
CA GLY A 371 13.26 -5.87 -22.40
C GLY A 371 14.26 -6.31 -21.30
N GLN A 372 14.24 -7.60 -20.96
CA GLN A 372 15.09 -8.22 -19.92
C GLN A 372 16.02 -9.33 -20.45
N ALA A 373 16.25 -9.39 -21.77
CA ALA A 373 17.06 -10.44 -22.40
C ALA A 373 18.48 -10.53 -21.82
N GLY A 374 19.18 -9.39 -21.75
CA GLY A 374 20.54 -9.33 -21.21
C GLY A 374 20.62 -9.79 -19.76
N ALA A 375 19.65 -9.42 -18.92
CA ALA A 375 19.60 -9.84 -17.52
C ALA A 375 19.42 -11.37 -17.39
N VAL A 376 18.50 -11.96 -18.16
CA VAL A 376 18.26 -13.42 -18.16
C VAL A 376 19.49 -14.18 -18.66
N MET A 377 20.12 -13.72 -19.75
CA MET A 377 21.34 -14.33 -20.29
C MET A 377 22.51 -14.23 -19.31
N TYR A 378 22.68 -13.07 -18.66
CA TYR A 378 23.69 -12.86 -17.64
C TYR A 378 23.53 -13.86 -16.50
N LEU A 379 22.35 -13.95 -15.89
CA LEU A 379 22.10 -14.88 -14.78
C LEU A 379 22.40 -16.33 -15.18
N LYS A 380 21.97 -16.74 -16.38
CA LYS A 380 22.28 -18.08 -16.91
C LYS A 380 23.79 -18.29 -17.10
N SER A 381 24.50 -17.30 -17.63
CA SER A 381 25.96 -17.38 -17.85
C SER A 381 26.75 -17.50 -16.54
N LYS A 382 26.18 -17.02 -15.44
CA LYS A 382 26.73 -17.15 -14.08
C LYS A 382 26.33 -18.45 -13.38
N GLY A 383 25.72 -19.39 -14.11
CA GLY A 383 25.41 -20.73 -13.59
C GLY A 383 24.00 -20.90 -13.03
N ALA A 384 23.14 -19.88 -13.08
CA ALA A 384 21.76 -20.01 -12.61
C ALA A 384 21.01 -21.09 -13.38
N LYS A 385 20.38 -22.02 -12.65
CA LYS A 385 19.51 -23.07 -13.18
C LYS A 385 18.02 -22.76 -12.97
N ARG A 386 17.72 -21.73 -12.18
CA ARG A 386 16.40 -21.10 -12.01
C ARG A 386 16.61 -19.61 -11.76
N ILE A 387 15.62 -18.77 -12.10
CA ILE A 387 15.65 -17.35 -11.74
C ILE A 387 14.51 -17.06 -10.78
N ILE A 388 14.78 -16.28 -9.73
CA ILE A 388 13.78 -15.63 -8.89
C ILE A 388 13.66 -14.16 -9.34
N ILE A 389 12.45 -13.72 -9.66
CA ILE A 389 12.18 -12.37 -10.15
C ILE A 389 11.22 -11.59 -9.22
N ALA A 390 11.43 -10.28 -9.15
CA ALA A 390 10.57 -9.33 -8.44
C ALA A 390 9.94 -8.30 -9.40
N ASN A 391 9.83 -8.61 -10.69
CA ASN A 391 9.51 -7.59 -11.67
C ASN A 391 8.03 -7.18 -11.69
N CYS A 392 7.76 -5.99 -12.24
CA CYS A 392 6.39 -5.61 -12.56
C CYS A 392 5.80 -6.50 -13.67
N SER A 393 4.48 -6.40 -13.88
CA SER A 393 3.73 -7.23 -14.82
C SER A 393 4.37 -7.33 -16.22
N ASP A 394 4.70 -6.20 -16.84
CA ASP A 394 5.27 -6.18 -18.19
C ASP A 394 6.71 -6.72 -18.21
N CYS A 395 7.53 -6.32 -17.24
CA CYS A 395 8.89 -6.84 -17.11
C CYS A 395 8.90 -8.38 -16.93
N SER A 396 7.99 -8.91 -16.11
CA SER A 396 7.79 -10.36 -15.94
C SER A 396 7.39 -11.04 -17.26
N ASN A 397 6.57 -10.40 -18.11
CA ASN A 397 6.26 -10.94 -19.44
C ASN A 397 7.50 -11.03 -20.34
N THR A 398 8.35 -10.01 -20.33
CA THR A 398 9.58 -10.06 -21.13
C THR A 398 10.52 -11.17 -20.66
N VAL A 399 10.64 -11.41 -19.34
CA VAL A 399 11.40 -12.55 -18.80
C VAL A 399 10.78 -13.87 -19.27
N MET A 400 9.45 -14.00 -19.18
CA MET A 400 8.74 -15.22 -19.60
C MET A 400 8.77 -15.46 -21.11
N GLY A 401 9.06 -14.46 -21.93
CA GLY A 401 9.29 -14.62 -23.38
C GLY A 401 10.66 -15.21 -23.73
N ILE A 402 11.59 -15.26 -22.76
CA ILE A 402 13.01 -15.55 -22.97
C ILE A 402 13.45 -16.76 -22.16
N ALA A 403 13.26 -16.73 -20.83
CA ALA A 403 13.76 -17.75 -19.91
C ALA A 403 13.30 -19.18 -20.27
N PRO A 404 12.02 -19.44 -20.64
CA PRO A 404 11.59 -20.77 -21.07
C PRO A 404 12.30 -21.29 -22.32
N LYS A 405 12.57 -20.42 -23.32
CA LYS A 405 13.34 -20.79 -24.53
C LYS A 405 14.77 -21.20 -24.19
N MET A 406 15.29 -20.66 -23.10
CA MET A 406 16.62 -20.99 -22.58
C MET A 406 16.59 -22.16 -21.58
N LYS A 407 15.47 -22.87 -21.41
CA LYS A 407 15.27 -23.93 -20.40
C LYS A 407 15.59 -23.47 -18.98
N LEU A 408 15.21 -22.23 -18.66
CA LEU A 408 15.45 -21.59 -17.36
C LEU A 408 14.11 -21.33 -16.65
N PRO A 409 13.71 -22.19 -15.69
CA PRO A 409 12.51 -21.98 -14.90
C PRO A 409 12.56 -20.65 -14.14
N VAL A 410 11.40 -20.04 -13.97
CA VAL A 410 11.24 -18.77 -13.27
C VAL A 410 10.38 -19.00 -12.04
N TYR A 411 10.75 -18.42 -10.91
CA TYR A 411 9.93 -18.21 -9.72
C TYR A 411 9.74 -16.69 -9.52
N HIS A 412 8.52 -16.24 -9.25
CA HIS A 412 8.21 -14.83 -9.06
C HIS A 412 7.92 -14.68 -7.58
N GLN A 413 8.39 -13.60 -6.97
CA GLN A 413 8.25 -13.41 -5.52
C GLN A 413 6.80 -13.58 -5.03
N THR A 414 5.83 -13.23 -5.87
CA THR A 414 4.40 -13.30 -5.55
C THR A 414 3.78 -14.68 -5.79
N ASP A 415 4.50 -15.65 -6.38
CA ASP A 415 3.86 -16.89 -6.86
C ASP A 415 3.20 -17.69 -5.73
N HIS A 416 3.85 -17.87 -4.57
CA HIS A 416 3.24 -18.57 -3.43
C HIS A 416 2.02 -17.82 -2.91
N VAL A 417 2.10 -16.48 -2.82
CA VAL A 417 0.96 -15.65 -2.41
C VAL A 417 -0.22 -15.84 -3.37
N LEU A 418 0.01 -15.66 -4.67
CA LEU A 418 -1.05 -15.72 -5.69
C LEU A 418 -1.63 -17.14 -5.84
N ARG A 419 -0.82 -18.19 -5.67
CA ARG A 419 -1.31 -19.58 -5.60
C ARG A 419 -2.18 -19.83 -4.38
N THR A 420 -1.92 -19.16 -3.27
CA THR A 420 -2.72 -19.34 -2.05
C THR A 420 -4.16 -18.86 -2.23
N VAL A 421 -4.33 -17.81 -3.03
CA VAL A 421 -5.61 -17.13 -3.23
C VAL A 421 -6.23 -17.41 -4.60
N ASP A 422 -5.78 -18.48 -5.27
CA ASP A 422 -6.20 -18.87 -6.62
C ASP A 422 -6.18 -17.74 -7.65
N TYR A 423 -5.23 -16.82 -7.49
CA TYR A 423 -5.08 -15.67 -8.37
C TYR A 423 -4.13 -15.99 -9.53
N LYS A 424 -4.43 -15.43 -10.71
CA LYS A 424 -3.59 -15.59 -11.89
C LYS A 424 -2.17 -15.07 -11.63
N LEU A 425 -1.17 -15.93 -11.79
CA LEU A 425 0.24 -15.56 -11.60
C LEU A 425 0.63 -14.34 -12.44
N THR A 426 1.53 -13.51 -11.91
CA THR A 426 2.10 -12.31 -12.59
C THR A 426 3.07 -12.71 -13.71
N ARG A 427 2.58 -13.48 -14.67
CA ARG A 427 3.33 -14.11 -15.77
C ARG A 427 2.39 -14.30 -16.94
N ARG A 428 2.86 -14.04 -18.16
CA ARG A 428 2.10 -14.27 -19.41
C ARG A 428 0.77 -13.50 -19.43
N LEU A 429 0.83 -12.18 -19.23
CA LEU A 429 -0.30 -11.33 -19.59
C LEU A 429 -0.47 -11.32 -21.12
N PRO A 430 -1.71 -11.32 -21.64
CA PRO A 430 -1.96 -11.13 -23.06
C PRO A 430 -1.31 -9.83 -23.54
N LYS A 431 -0.64 -9.84 -24.69
CA LYS A 431 0.02 -8.64 -25.25
C LYS A 431 -0.94 -7.47 -25.43
N GLU A 432 -2.21 -7.75 -25.73
CA GLU A 432 -3.29 -6.77 -25.84
C GLU A 432 -3.53 -5.95 -24.56
N LYS A 433 -3.08 -6.44 -23.39
CA LYS A 433 -3.21 -5.74 -22.11
C LYS A 433 -2.01 -4.85 -21.76
N LEU A 434 -0.94 -4.84 -22.57
CA LEU A 434 0.33 -4.15 -22.24
C LEU A 434 0.55 -2.85 -23.03
N HIS A 435 -0.19 -2.63 -24.12
CA HIS A 435 0.05 -1.55 -25.08
C HIS A 435 -1.24 -0.84 -25.53
N LYS A 436 -2.30 -0.88 -24.73
CA LYS A 436 -3.50 -0.07 -24.95
C LYS A 436 -3.39 1.26 -24.25
#